data_AF-A0A831KMN5-F1
#
_entry.id   AF-A0A831KMN5-F1
#
_cell.length_a   1.000
_cell.length_b   1.000
_cell.length_c   1.000
_cell.angle_alpha   90.00
_cell.angle_beta   90.00
_cell.angle_gamma   90.00
#
_symmetry.space_group_name_H-M   'P 1'
#
loop_
_entity.id
_entity.type
_entity.pdbx_description
1 polymer ?
#
loop_
_entity_poly.entity_id
_entity_poly.type
_entity_poly.pdbx_seq_one_letter_code
_entity_poly.pdbx_strand_id
1 'polypeptide(L)'
;MKEIEEIYNTLAPKDIVKYYLWLFDDSWPKLPEGNEMKDYKKFEQIVTEKRIKALQDIKVKLGIKGLVKLAEQSKEPGIVGAITAEASLANSEERCMFSLLCKKGNRVKFAQGYIRRKALKNGDTWIKEVVDKALLERWDSIKIINLFLAFPQNRWIWNQLEKFKTQIQKEYWERIQPMFFNLPLEDKIYALQRLMYVKRYFTALDTASTFAKEVPPKLIVELLEKAALERSSDDFRIVKPWHIEQLFKVLDQSDEIKKDEIAKLEWLYLHILASVESGRPPKMLHQRLSNDPEFFAEVIKWVYKPKNENNEEAEEDMPQEFKEQRTYLAWKLLHAWKTIPGSDSNGRINYQKLKSWVKKAKKLCEKIDRLESCDTQIGQVLAYSTPDEDGNWPPEEVCRIIDNDEIRSKELENGFIAGVFNKRGVVTKSPFEGGEQERALAKKYREYSNKLAIQFPRTSAILKRIAEFYENEGGREDKKAKRLDIEW
;
A
#
# COMPACT_ATOMS: atom_id res chain seq x y z
N MET A 1 -16.10 -40.06 -27.27
CA MET A 1 -15.75 -38.75 -27.87
C MET A 1 -16.68 -38.38 -29.02
N LYS A 2 -16.88 -39.23 -30.05
CA LYS A 2 -17.82 -38.94 -31.17
C LYS A 2 -19.24 -38.56 -30.74
N GLU A 3 -19.84 -39.28 -29.79
CA GLU A 3 -21.21 -38.97 -29.30
C GLU A 3 -21.29 -37.60 -28.58
N ILE A 4 -20.24 -37.20 -27.86
CA ILE A 4 -20.18 -35.88 -27.19
C ILE A 4 -20.00 -34.77 -28.23
N GLU A 5 -19.23 -35.03 -29.28
CA GLU A 5 -18.97 -34.09 -30.38
C GLU A 5 -20.23 -33.87 -31.24
N GLU A 6 -21.01 -34.92 -31.49
CA GLU A 6 -22.31 -34.85 -32.18
C GLU A 6 -23.35 -34.07 -31.36
N ILE A 7 -23.41 -34.29 -30.04
CA ILE A 7 -24.27 -33.53 -29.14
C ILE A 7 -23.83 -32.06 -29.10
N TYR A 8 -22.52 -31.78 -29.00
CA TYR A 8 -21.97 -30.43 -29.05
C TYR A 8 -22.37 -29.69 -30.33
N ASN A 9 -22.23 -30.35 -31.49
CA ASN A 9 -22.62 -29.77 -32.78
C ASN A 9 -24.13 -29.53 -32.89
N THR A 10 -24.96 -30.36 -32.25
CA THR A 10 -26.42 -30.20 -32.25
C THR A 10 -26.88 -29.05 -31.33
N LEU A 11 -26.18 -28.84 -30.22
CA LEU A 11 -26.47 -27.76 -29.26
C LEU A 11 -25.80 -26.42 -29.64
N ALA A 12 -24.95 -26.42 -30.66
CA ALA A 12 -24.24 -25.24 -31.14
C ALA A 12 -25.22 -24.12 -31.55
N PRO A 13 -24.99 -22.86 -31.13
CA PRO A 13 -25.82 -21.75 -31.55
C PRO A 13 -25.83 -21.57 -33.08
N LYS A 14 -27.02 -21.38 -33.66
CA LYS A 14 -27.16 -21.07 -35.10
C LYS A 14 -26.65 -19.66 -35.47
N ASP A 15 -26.63 -18.74 -34.50
CA ASP A 15 -26.02 -17.42 -34.67
C ASP A 15 -24.50 -17.56 -34.58
N ILE A 16 -23.81 -17.27 -35.69
CA ILE A 16 -22.35 -17.42 -35.83
C ILE A 16 -21.56 -16.59 -34.81
N VAL A 17 -22.10 -15.45 -34.35
CA VAL A 17 -21.48 -14.64 -33.31
C VAL A 17 -21.55 -15.36 -31.97
N LYS A 18 -22.73 -15.91 -31.62
CA LYS A 18 -22.89 -16.69 -30.38
C LYS A 18 -22.07 -17.98 -30.40
N TYR A 19 -21.92 -18.61 -31.57
CA TYR A 19 -21.12 -19.81 -31.75
C TYR A 19 -19.64 -19.58 -31.37
N TYR A 20 -19.07 -18.45 -31.79
CA TYR A 20 -17.66 -18.13 -31.55
C TYR A 20 -17.39 -17.28 -30.30
N LEU A 21 -18.42 -16.77 -29.62
CA LEU A 21 -18.30 -15.82 -28.52
C LEU A 21 -17.33 -16.29 -27.42
N TRP A 22 -17.40 -17.57 -27.05
CA TRP A 22 -16.60 -18.16 -25.97
C TRP A 22 -15.08 -18.05 -26.21
N LEU A 23 -14.61 -18.00 -27.46
CA LEU A 23 -13.18 -17.83 -27.79
C LEU A 23 -12.66 -16.43 -27.41
N PHE A 24 -13.56 -15.46 -27.26
CA PHE A 24 -13.26 -14.05 -26.99
C PHE A 24 -13.77 -13.58 -25.63
N ASP A 25 -14.31 -14.46 -24.79
CA ASP A 25 -14.78 -14.12 -23.45
C ASP A 25 -13.70 -14.25 -22.36
N ASP A 26 -12.57 -14.86 -22.71
CA ASP A 26 -11.42 -15.07 -21.83
C ASP A 26 -10.14 -14.90 -22.64
N SER A 27 -9.06 -14.41 -22.01
CA SER A 27 -7.71 -14.39 -22.58
C SER A 27 -7.22 -15.81 -22.87
N TRP A 28 -7.57 -16.78 -21.99
CA TRP A 28 -7.17 -18.19 -22.07
C TRP A 28 -8.40 -19.11 -22.14
N PRO A 29 -9.12 -19.14 -23.28
CA PRO A 29 -10.36 -19.89 -23.40
C PRO A 29 -10.09 -21.41 -23.30
N LYS A 30 -10.99 -22.13 -22.63
CA LYS A 30 -10.89 -23.60 -22.51
C LYS A 30 -11.23 -24.25 -23.85
N LEU A 31 -10.22 -24.83 -24.50
CA LEU A 31 -10.39 -25.52 -25.78
C LEU A 31 -11.02 -26.92 -25.56
N PRO A 32 -11.97 -27.35 -26.40
CA PRO A 32 -12.55 -28.70 -26.34
C PRO A 32 -11.52 -29.83 -26.42
N GLU A 33 -10.42 -29.60 -27.13
CA GLU A 33 -9.32 -30.56 -27.30
C GLU A 33 -8.47 -30.74 -26.03
N GLY A 34 -8.73 -29.97 -24.96
CA GLY A 34 -7.99 -30.00 -23.71
C GLY A 34 -6.84 -28.99 -23.66
N ASN A 35 -6.34 -28.75 -22.45
CA ASN A 35 -5.26 -27.80 -22.20
C ASN A 35 -3.91 -28.53 -22.21
N GLU A 36 -3.14 -28.42 -23.29
CA GLU A 36 -1.70 -28.69 -23.27
C GLU A 36 -0.96 -27.54 -22.55
N MET A 37 -1.32 -27.24 -21.29
CA MET A 37 -0.79 -26.13 -20.47
C MET A 37 0.74 -26.21 -20.23
N LYS A 38 1.43 -27.25 -20.72
CA LYS A 38 2.89 -27.41 -20.57
C LYS A 38 3.69 -26.46 -21.48
N ASP A 39 3.10 -25.94 -22.56
CA ASP A 39 3.73 -24.94 -23.43
C ASP A 39 2.78 -23.78 -23.71
N TYR A 40 2.97 -22.69 -22.98
CA TYR A 40 2.12 -21.51 -23.07
C TYR A 40 2.16 -20.87 -24.47
N LYS A 41 3.31 -20.86 -25.14
CA LYS A 41 3.49 -20.20 -26.45
C LYS A 41 2.73 -20.96 -27.53
N LYS A 42 2.83 -22.29 -27.51
CA LYS A 42 2.09 -23.16 -28.43
C LYS A 42 0.58 -23.01 -28.24
N PHE A 43 0.11 -22.94 -26.99
CA PHE A 43 -1.30 -22.69 -26.70
C PHE A 43 -1.77 -21.32 -27.21
N GLU A 44 -0.99 -20.27 -26.98
CA GLU A 44 -1.29 -18.92 -27.48
C GLU A 44 -1.41 -18.89 -29.01
N GLN A 45 -0.53 -19.59 -29.73
CA GLN A 45 -0.61 -19.76 -31.18
C GLN A 45 -1.92 -20.43 -31.61
N ILE A 46 -2.27 -21.58 -31.02
CA ILE A 46 -3.49 -22.33 -31.36
C ILE A 46 -4.74 -21.48 -31.13
N VAL A 47 -4.82 -20.80 -29.98
CA VAL A 47 -5.94 -19.91 -29.67
C VAL A 47 -6.02 -18.76 -30.68
N THR A 48 -4.87 -18.19 -31.06
CA THR A 48 -4.80 -17.11 -32.04
C THR A 48 -5.30 -17.55 -33.41
N GLU A 49 -4.88 -18.73 -33.90
CA GLU A 49 -5.34 -19.31 -35.17
C GLU A 49 -6.85 -19.56 -35.17
N LYS A 50 -7.38 -20.14 -34.09
CA LYS A 50 -8.83 -20.35 -33.92
C LYS A 50 -9.60 -19.03 -33.91
N ARG A 51 -9.10 -18.00 -33.22
CA ARG A 51 -9.71 -16.65 -33.21
C ARG A 51 -9.67 -16.00 -34.60
N ILE A 52 -8.57 -16.14 -35.35
CA ILE A 52 -8.46 -15.62 -36.72
C ILE A 52 -9.52 -16.28 -37.61
N LYS A 53 -9.62 -17.61 -37.58
CA LYS A 53 -10.62 -18.36 -38.35
C LYS A 53 -12.05 -17.92 -37.99
N ALA A 54 -12.35 -17.79 -36.71
CA ALA A 54 -13.65 -17.31 -36.23
C ALA A 54 -14.01 -15.92 -36.79
N LEU A 55 -13.07 -14.97 -36.77
CA LEU A 55 -13.31 -13.64 -37.35
C LEU A 55 -13.48 -13.68 -38.86
N GLN A 56 -12.73 -14.53 -39.58
CA GLN A 56 -12.90 -14.70 -41.03
C GLN A 56 -14.31 -15.21 -41.35
N ASP A 57 -14.78 -16.25 -40.67
CA ASP A 57 -16.11 -16.82 -40.88
C ASP A 57 -17.22 -15.79 -40.60
N ILE A 58 -17.11 -15.04 -39.51
CA ILE A 58 -18.06 -13.97 -39.17
C ILE A 58 -18.01 -12.85 -40.21
N LYS A 59 -16.81 -12.43 -40.64
CA LYS A 59 -16.65 -11.35 -41.62
C LYS A 59 -17.23 -11.74 -42.97
N VAL A 60 -17.02 -12.97 -43.44
CA VAL A 60 -17.60 -13.46 -44.70
C VAL A 60 -19.14 -13.42 -44.66
N LYS A 61 -19.73 -13.85 -43.54
CA LYS A 61 -21.20 -13.97 -43.43
C LYS A 61 -21.91 -12.66 -43.10
N LEU A 62 -21.31 -11.81 -42.27
CA LEU A 62 -21.97 -10.65 -41.65
C LEU A 62 -21.20 -9.32 -41.84
N GLY A 63 -20.04 -9.36 -42.52
CA GLY A 63 -19.17 -8.21 -42.71
C GLY A 63 -18.65 -7.61 -41.41
N ILE A 64 -18.19 -6.35 -41.48
CA ILE A 64 -17.67 -5.62 -40.31
C ILE A 64 -18.72 -5.46 -39.20
N LYS A 65 -20.02 -5.41 -39.54
CA LYS A 65 -21.12 -5.35 -38.56
C LYS A 65 -21.17 -6.60 -37.68
N GLY A 66 -20.82 -7.76 -38.23
CA GLY A 66 -20.69 -9.00 -37.46
C GLY A 66 -19.57 -8.93 -36.42
N LEU A 67 -18.43 -8.33 -36.77
CA LEU A 67 -17.32 -8.15 -35.84
C LEU A 67 -17.64 -7.16 -34.72
N VAL A 68 -18.35 -6.07 -35.05
CA VAL A 68 -18.86 -5.13 -34.04
C VAL A 68 -19.82 -5.84 -33.08
N LYS A 69 -20.76 -6.64 -33.60
CA LYS A 69 -21.69 -7.42 -32.78
C LYS A 69 -20.98 -8.42 -31.86
N LEU A 70 -19.94 -9.09 -32.36
CA LEU A 70 -19.10 -9.97 -31.54
C LEU A 70 -18.43 -9.21 -30.40
N ALA A 71 -17.81 -8.06 -30.69
CA ALA A 71 -17.17 -7.26 -29.66
C ALA A 71 -18.16 -6.72 -28.63
N GLU A 72 -19.37 -6.32 -29.03
CA GLU A 72 -20.39 -5.87 -28.09
C GLU A 72 -20.81 -6.95 -27.08
N GLN A 73 -20.86 -8.21 -27.51
CA GLN A 73 -21.26 -9.33 -26.66
C GLN A 73 -20.11 -9.93 -25.86
N SER A 74 -18.87 -9.74 -26.33
CA SER A 74 -17.65 -10.28 -25.72
C SER A 74 -17.31 -9.59 -24.40
N LYS A 75 -16.80 -10.36 -23.45
CA LYS A 75 -16.21 -9.83 -22.21
C LYS A 75 -14.87 -9.15 -22.44
N GLU A 76 -14.12 -9.57 -23.47
CA GLU A 76 -12.80 -9.05 -23.85
C GLU A 76 -12.79 -8.44 -25.28
N PRO A 77 -13.53 -7.35 -25.53
CA PRO A 77 -13.64 -6.73 -26.86
C PRO A 77 -12.29 -6.27 -27.43
N GLY A 78 -11.31 -5.98 -26.57
CA GLY A 78 -9.95 -5.63 -26.98
C GLY A 78 -9.26 -6.76 -27.74
N ILE A 79 -9.52 -8.02 -27.38
CA ILE A 79 -8.99 -9.20 -28.07
C ILE A 79 -9.61 -9.29 -29.47
N VAL A 80 -10.93 -9.11 -29.59
CA VAL A 80 -11.61 -9.07 -30.90
C VAL A 80 -10.96 -8.03 -31.81
N GLY A 81 -10.65 -6.85 -31.26
CA GLY A 81 -9.96 -5.77 -31.97
C GLY A 81 -8.57 -6.15 -32.42
N ALA A 82 -7.76 -6.68 -31.50
CA ALA A 82 -6.39 -7.08 -31.78
C ALA A 82 -6.32 -8.14 -32.89
N ILE A 83 -7.18 -9.17 -32.85
CA ILE A 83 -7.19 -10.19 -33.91
C ILE A 83 -7.72 -9.62 -35.23
N THR A 84 -8.68 -8.68 -35.19
CA THR A 84 -9.17 -7.98 -36.40
C THR A 84 -8.04 -7.22 -37.11
N ALA A 85 -7.04 -6.71 -36.39
CA ALA A 85 -5.91 -5.99 -36.99
C ALA A 85 -4.99 -6.87 -37.85
N GLU A 86 -5.05 -8.20 -37.67
CA GLU A 86 -4.32 -9.16 -38.50
C GLU A 86 -4.99 -9.36 -39.87
N ALA A 87 -6.28 -9.02 -40.01
CA ALA A 87 -6.98 -9.08 -41.27
C ALA A 87 -6.72 -7.84 -42.14
N SER A 88 -6.73 -8.03 -43.45
CA SER A 88 -6.80 -6.93 -44.41
C SER A 88 -8.21 -6.32 -44.37
N LEU A 89 -8.28 -5.03 -44.04
CA LEU A 89 -9.51 -4.25 -44.07
C LEU A 89 -9.51 -3.32 -45.28
N ALA A 90 -10.67 -3.16 -45.91
CA ALA A 90 -10.85 -2.11 -46.91
C ALA A 90 -10.88 -0.72 -46.23
N ASN A 91 -10.58 0.35 -46.98
CA ASN A 91 -10.57 1.73 -46.46
C ASN A 91 -11.89 2.16 -45.80
N SER A 92 -13.03 1.61 -46.23
CA SER A 92 -14.34 1.86 -45.61
C SER A 92 -14.49 1.15 -44.26
N GLU A 93 -13.97 -0.07 -44.14
CA GLU A 93 -13.98 -0.85 -42.89
C GLU A 93 -13.03 -0.26 -41.85
N GLU A 94 -11.85 0.20 -42.26
CA GLU A 94 -10.93 0.88 -41.35
C GLU A 94 -11.49 2.23 -40.86
N ARG A 95 -12.17 2.98 -41.74
CA ARG A 95 -12.93 4.17 -41.31
C ARG A 95 -14.02 3.82 -40.30
N CYS A 96 -14.67 2.66 -40.44
CA CYS A 96 -15.62 2.16 -39.45
C CYS A 96 -14.92 1.95 -38.09
N MET A 97 -13.75 1.33 -38.06
CA MET A 97 -12.97 1.14 -36.83
C MET A 97 -12.67 2.46 -36.13
N PHE A 98 -12.21 3.48 -36.86
CA PHE A 98 -11.97 4.80 -36.27
C PHE A 98 -13.25 5.49 -35.79
N SER A 99 -14.39 5.29 -36.46
CA SER A 99 -15.67 5.88 -36.03
C SER A 99 -16.16 5.33 -34.68
N LEU A 100 -15.74 4.12 -34.31
CA LEU A 100 -16.10 3.49 -33.03
C LEU A 100 -15.39 4.13 -31.83
N LEU A 101 -14.33 4.91 -32.05
CA LEU A 101 -13.66 5.69 -31.01
C LEU A 101 -14.57 6.78 -30.40
N CYS A 102 -15.62 7.22 -31.10
CA CYS A 102 -16.62 8.15 -30.57
C CYS A 102 -17.71 7.44 -29.74
N LYS A 103 -17.68 6.10 -29.64
CA LYS A 103 -18.68 5.30 -28.92
C LYS A 103 -18.22 5.01 -27.49
N LYS A 104 -19.06 4.31 -26.72
CA LYS A 104 -18.81 3.93 -25.32
C LYS A 104 -18.77 2.41 -25.17
N GLY A 105 -18.27 1.94 -24.03
CA GLY A 105 -18.27 0.53 -23.64
C GLY A 105 -17.44 -0.36 -24.59
N ASN A 106 -17.99 -1.52 -24.94
CA ASN A 106 -17.25 -2.52 -25.70
C ASN A 106 -16.86 -2.06 -27.11
N ARG A 107 -17.63 -1.17 -27.75
CA ARG A 107 -17.32 -0.64 -29.09
C ARG A 107 -16.01 0.15 -29.13
N VAL A 108 -15.74 0.99 -28.13
CA VAL A 108 -14.47 1.75 -28.09
C VAL A 108 -13.31 0.84 -27.74
N LYS A 109 -13.48 -0.10 -26.79
CA LYS A 109 -12.44 -1.08 -26.45
C LYS A 109 -12.04 -1.95 -27.66
N PHE A 110 -13.02 -2.32 -28.51
CA PHE A 110 -12.78 -3.00 -29.77
C PHE A 110 -11.89 -2.19 -30.72
N ALA A 111 -12.23 -0.92 -30.94
CA ALA A 111 -11.43 -0.01 -31.76
C ALA A 111 -10.01 0.17 -31.19
N GLN A 112 -9.89 0.36 -29.88
CA GLN A 112 -8.60 0.52 -29.21
C GLN A 112 -7.74 -0.75 -29.31
N GLY A 113 -8.33 -1.94 -29.21
CA GLY A 113 -7.62 -3.20 -29.43
C GLY A 113 -7.05 -3.30 -30.85
N TYR A 114 -7.85 -2.95 -31.87
CA TYR A 114 -7.42 -2.90 -33.26
C TYR A 114 -6.27 -1.91 -33.47
N ILE A 115 -6.44 -0.67 -32.99
CA ILE A 115 -5.45 0.40 -33.15
C ILE A 115 -4.14 0.04 -32.44
N ARG A 116 -4.22 -0.48 -31.21
CA ARG A 116 -3.04 -0.89 -30.45
C ARG A 116 -2.24 -1.94 -31.22
N ARG A 117 -2.91 -2.96 -31.78
CA ARG A 117 -2.23 -4.01 -32.55
C ARG A 117 -1.64 -3.50 -33.86
N LYS A 118 -2.35 -2.63 -34.59
CA LYS A 118 -1.83 -1.96 -35.78
C LYS A 118 -0.61 -1.09 -35.48
N ALA A 119 -0.67 -0.28 -34.42
CA ALA A 119 0.42 0.58 -33.98
C ALA A 119 1.69 -0.24 -33.65
N LEU A 120 1.53 -1.36 -32.93
CA LEU A 120 2.65 -2.25 -32.62
C LEU A 120 3.24 -2.94 -33.86
N LYS A 121 2.42 -3.30 -34.84
CA LYS A 121 2.86 -4.01 -36.05
C LYS A 121 3.52 -3.09 -37.08
N ASN A 122 2.96 -1.90 -37.26
CA ASN A 122 3.34 -0.98 -38.33
C ASN A 122 4.22 0.20 -37.85
N GLY A 123 4.34 0.38 -36.54
CA GLY A 123 5.21 1.37 -35.92
C GLY A 123 4.81 2.83 -36.17
N ASP A 124 5.79 3.71 -35.95
CA ASP A 124 5.58 5.16 -35.88
C ASP A 124 5.08 5.79 -37.18
N THR A 125 5.43 5.22 -38.35
CA THR A 125 4.97 5.72 -39.65
C THR A 125 3.44 5.66 -39.75
N TRP A 126 2.84 4.51 -39.44
CA TRP A 126 1.38 4.35 -39.47
C TRP A 126 0.70 5.22 -38.43
N ILE A 127 1.29 5.34 -37.22
CA ILE A 127 0.74 6.20 -36.17
C ILE A 127 0.72 7.66 -36.64
N LYS A 128 1.81 8.14 -37.24
CA LYS A 128 1.92 9.49 -37.77
C LYS A 128 0.87 9.75 -38.86
N GLU A 129 0.68 8.82 -39.79
CA GLU A 129 -0.36 8.93 -40.83
C GLU A 129 -1.78 9.08 -40.23
N VAL A 130 -2.10 8.30 -39.20
CA VAL A 130 -3.41 8.38 -38.53
C VAL A 130 -3.56 9.69 -37.75
N VAL A 131 -2.49 10.18 -37.10
CA VAL A 131 -2.49 11.46 -36.40
C VAL A 131 -2.65 12.64 -37.36
N ASP A 132 -1.89 12.64 -38.46
CA ASP A 132 -1.95 13.70 -39.48
C ASP A 132 -3.34 13.72 -40.15
N LYS A 133 -3.93 12.54 -40.37
CA LYS A 133 -5.34 12.42 -40.80
C LYS A 133 -6.31 12.99 -39.78
N ALA A 134 -6.15 12.70 -38.49
CA ALA A 134 -7.02 13.23 -37.43
C ALA A 134 -6.96 14.77 -37.34
N LEU A 135 -5.79 15.36 -37.60
CA LEU A 135 -5.61 16.81 -37.69
C LEU A 135 -6.32 17.39 -38.91
N LEU A 136 -6.09 16.81 -40.09
CA LEU A 136 -6.66 17.27 -41.36
C LEU A 136 -8.19 17.21 -41.35
N GLU A 137 -8.76 16.11 -40.86
CA GLU A 137 -10.19 15.88 -40.78
C GLU A 137 -10.84 16.52 -39.54
N ARG A 138 -10.07 17.22 -38.69
CA ARG A 138 -10.54 17.88 -37.46
C ARG A 138 -11.39 16.97 -36.58
N TRP A 139 -10.85 15.80 -36.25
CA TRP A 139 -11.54 14.84 -35.39
C TRP A 139 -11.95 15.47 -34.04
N ASP A 140 -13.07 14.98 -33.50
CA ASP A 140 -13.56 15.43 -32.21
C ASP A 140 -12.63 15.02 -31.05
N SER A 141 -12.67 15.77 -29.95
CA SER A 141 -11.78 15.58 -28.81
C SER A 141 -11.83 14.17 -28.24
N ILE A 142 -13.03 13.58 -28.08
CA ILE A 142 -13.18 12.25 -27.47
C ILE A 142 -12.59 11.17 -28.36
N LYS A 143 -12.74 11.29 -29.68
CA LYS A 143 -12.12 10.40 -30.66
C LYS A 143 -10.59 10.46 -30.60
N ILE A 144 -10.02 11.66 -30.49
CA ILE A 144 -8.57 11.85 -30.37
C ILE A 144 -8.06 11.25 -29.05
N ILE A 145 -8.72 11.53 -27.92
CA ILE A 145 -8.32 10.96 -26.62
C ILE A 145 -8.33 9.43 -26.68
N ASN A 146 -9.41 8.82 -27.19
CA ASN A 146 -9.52 7.38 -27.28
C ASN A 146 -8.51 6.76 -28.26
N LEU A 147 -8.13 7.49 -29.31
CA LEU A 147 -7.04 7.11 -30.23
C LEU A 147 -5.70 7.04 -29.47
N PHE A 148 -5.33 8.12 -28.76
CA PHE A 148 -4.06 8.17 -28.02
C PHE A 148 -3.99 7.18 -26.86
N LEU A 149 -5.11 6.85 -26.22
CA LEU A 149 -5.17 5.78 -25.19
C LEU A 149 -4.93 4.38 -25.78
N ALA A 150 -5.07 4.20 -27.09
CA ALA A 150 -4.77 2.94 -27.76
C ALA A 150 -3.29 2.80 -28.14
N PHE A 151 -2.61 3.92 -28.41
CA PHE A 151 -1.21 3.93 -28.82
C PHE A 151 -0.26 3.47 -27.70
N PRO A 152 0.96 3.02 -28.07
CA PRO A 152 2.03 2.80 -27.11
C PRO A 152 2.30 4.06 -26.27
N GLN A 153 2.69 3.89 -25.01
CA GLN A 153 3.03 5.02 -24.14
C GLN A 153 4.53 5.26 -24.24
N ASN A 154 4.95 6.40 -24.81
CA ASN A 154 6.33 6.87 -24.88
C ASN A 154 6.40 8.36 -25.22
N ARG A 155 7.58 8.96 -25.11
CA ARG A 155 7.81 10.38 -25.42
C ARG A 155 7.32 10.80 -26.78
N TRP A 156 7.65 10.03 -27.82
CA TRP A 156 7.35 10.40 -29.19
C TRP A 156 5.83 10.51 -29.43
N ILE A 157 5.04 9.60 -28.85
CA ILE A 157 3.58 9.63 -28.88
C ILE A 157 3.05 10.85 -28.12
N TRP A 158 3.58 11.15 -26.94
CA TRP A 158 3.17 12.34 -26.20
C TRP A 158 3.50 13.64 -26.95
N ASN A 159 4.63 13.69 -27.67
CA ASN A 159 4.95 14.82 -28.55
C ASN A 159 3.96 14.93 -29.74
N GLN A 160 3.43 13.81 -30.26
CA GLN A 160 2.34 13.86 -31.25
C GLN A 160 1.04 14.42 -30.63
N LEU A 161 0.76 14.10 -29.36
CA LEU A 161 -0.42 14.61 -28.64
C LEU A 161 -0.35 16.13 -28.43
N GLU A 162 0.85 16.69 -28.28
CA GLU A 162 1.07 18.14 -28.11
C GLU A 162 0.63 18.98 -29.31
N LYS A 163 0.46 18.37 -30.49
CA LYS A 163 -0.11 19.02 -31.68
C LYS A 163 -1.60 19.38 -31.51
N PHE A 164 -2.28 18.76 -30.56
CA PHE A 164 -3.69 19.00 -30.27
C PHE A 164 -3.86 20.01 -29.13
N LYS A 165 -5.07 20.60 -29.02
CA LYS A 165 -5.41 21.60 -28.00
C LYS A 165 -5.07 21.09 -26.59
N THR A 166 -4.60 21.98 -25.72
CA THR A 166 -4.20 21.67 -24.32
C THR A 166 -5.26 20.89 -23.54
N GLN A 167 -6.55 21.18 -23.78
CA GLN A 167 -7.66 20.45 -23.16
C GLN A 167 -7.66 18.95 -23.50
N ILE A 168 -7.35 18.57 -24.75
CA ILE A 168 -7.25 17.17 -25.18
C ILE A 168 -6.06 16.49 -24.48
N GLN A 169 -4.94 17.19 -24.38
CA GLN A 169 -3.76 16.69 -23.70
C GLN A 169 -4.07 16.42 -22.21
N LYS A 170 -4.75 17.36 -21.55
CA LYS A 170 -5.17 17.23 -20.15
C LYS A 170 -6.08 16.01 -19.94
N GLU A 171 -7.13 15.87 -20.76
CA GLU A 171 -8.06 14.75 -20.67
C GLU A 171 -7.42 13.38 -20.96
N TYR A 172 -6.37 13.33 -21.78
CA TYR A 172 -5.57 12.12 -21.96
C TYR A 172 -4.88 11.72 -20.66
N TRP A 173 -4.16 12.64 -20.01
CA TRP A 173 -3.45 12.39 -18.75
C TRP A 173 -4.41 12.05 -17.59
N GLU A 174 -5.63 12.61 -17.62
CA GLU A 174 -6.69 12.25 -16.68
C GLU A 174 -7.16 10.79 -16.82
N ARG A 175 -6.98 10.16 -18.00
CA ARG A 175 -7.54 8.82 -18.31
C ARG A 175 -6.52 7.73 -18.52
N ILE A 176 -5.26 8.08 -18.81
CA ILE A 176 -4.19 7.12 -19.07
C ILE A 176 -4.04 6.12 -17.91
N GLN A 177 -3.83 4.85 -18.22
CA GLN A 177 -3.43 3.84 -17.25
C GLN A 177 -1.93 3.60 -17.43
N PRO A 178 -1.06 4.02 -16.50
CA PRO A 178 0.39 3.92 -16.66
C PRO A 178 0.87 2.50 -16.95
N MET A 179 1.66 2.34 -18.02
CA MET A 179 2.34 1.09 -18.38
C MET A 179 3.81 1.39 -18.71
N PHE A 180 4.56 1.89 -17.72
CA PHE A 180 5.88 2.51 -17.94
C PHE A 180 7.09 1.58 -17.79
N PHE A 181 6.88 0.25 -17.84
CA PHE A 181 7.94 -0.74 -17.58
C PHE A 181 9.15 -0.62 -18.50
N ASN A 182 8.95 -0.27 -19.78
CA ASN A 182 10.00 -0.21 -20.80
C ASN A 182 10.39 1.21 -21.19
N LEU A 183 10.13 2.21 -20.35
CA LEU A 183 10.45 3.60 -20.63
C LEU A 183 11.81 4.02 -20.05
N PRO A 184 12.56 4.89 -20.75
CA PRO A 184 13.68 5.62 -20.16
C PRO A 184 13.24 6.38 -18.90
N LEU A 185 14.16 6.55 -17.95
CA LEU A 185 13.87 7.23 -16.68
C LEU A 185 13.34 8.66 -16.88
N GLU A 186 13.90 9.40 -17.83
CA GLU A 186 13.43 10.76 -18.18
C GLU A 186 11.95 10.80 -18.61
N ASP A 187 11.48 9.75 -19.29
CA ASP A 187 10.10 9.61 -19.73
C ASP A 187 9.18 9.21 -18.60
N LYS A 188 9.64 8.32 -17.71
CA LYS A 188 8.93 7.98 -16.47
C LYS A 188 8.73 9.24 -15.61
N ILE A 189 9.79 10.03 -15.42
CA ILE A 189 9.75 11.27 -14.62
C ILE A 189 8.80 12.29 -15.23
N TYR A 190 8.88 12.51 -16.55
CA TYR A 190 7.91 13.40 -17.21
C TYR A 190 6.48 12.92 -17.04
N ALA A 191 6.23 11.62 -17.20
CA ALA A 191 4.88 11.09 -17.02
C ALA A 191 4.36 11.29 -15.59
N LEU A 192 5.21 11.10 -14.57
CA LEU A 192 4.87 11.44 -13.18
C LEU A 192 4.51 12.93 -13.03
N GLN A 193 5.30 13.83 -13.59
CA GLN A 193 5.02 15.27 -13.57
C GLN A 193 3.71 15.62 -14.28
N ARG A 194 3.39 14.93 -15.40
CA ARG A 194 2.11 15.12 -16.11
C ARG A 194 0.92 14.59 -15.30
N LEU A 195 1.06 13.47 -14.60
CA LEU A 195 0.04 12.95 -13.68
C LEU A 195 -0.20 13.93 -12.51
N MET A 196 0.88 14.47 -11.92
CA MET A 196 0.78 15.49 -10.87
C MET A 196 0.11 16.77 -11.38
N TYR A 197 0.42 17.21 -12.61
CA TYR A 197 -0.20 18.38 -13.22
C TYR A 197 -1.73 18.25 -13.35
N VAL A 198 -2.24 17.03 -13.61
CA VAL A 198 -3.68 16.73 -13.63
C VAL A 198 -4.24 16.23 -12.29
N LYS A 199 -3.47 16.42 -11.21
CA LYS A 199 -3.83 16.06 -9.83
C LYS A 199 -4.14 14.59 -9.62
N ARG A 200 -3.55 13.68 -10.40
CA ARG A 200 -3.64 12.23 -10.21
C ARG A 200 -2.54 11.74 -9.29
N TYR A 201 -2.55 12.25 -8.06
CA TYR A 201 -1.45 12.07 -7.11
C TYR A 201 -1.33 10.61 -6.66
N PHE A 202 -2.45 9.89 -6.50
CA PHE A 202 -2.42 8.50 -6.05
C PHE A 202 -1.94 7.55 -7.15
N THR A 203 -2.34 7.77 -8.40
CA THR A 203 -1.77 7.07 -9.56
C THR A 203 -0.27 7.35 -9.67
N ALA A 204 0.17 8.60 -9.45
CA ALA A 204 1.58 8.96 -9.53
C ALA A 204 2.41 8.28 -8.42
N LEU A 205 1.89 8.19 -7.18
CA LEU A 205 2.53 7.45 -6.08
C LEU A 205 2.65 5.95 -6.37
N ASP A 206 1.56 5.33 -6.79
CA ASP A 206 1.51 3.92 -7.22
C ASP A 206 2.56 3.66 -8.31
N THR A 207 2.55 4.49 -9.36
CA THR A 207 3.47 4.38 -10.49
C THR A 207 4.93 4.56 -10.04
N ALA A 208 5.24 5.61 -9.28
CA ALA A 208 6.58 5.90 -8.79
C ALA A 208 7.13 4.75 -7.92
N SER A 209 6.26 4.09 -7.15
CA SER A 209 6.68 2.97 -6.29
C SER A 209 7.23 1.77 -7.07
N THR A 210 6.79 1.57 -8.32
CA THR A 210 7.25 0.45 -9.18
C THR A 210 8.70 0.58 -9.63
N PHE A 211 9.28 1.79 -9.58
CA PHE A 211 10.68 2.09 -9.89
C PHE A 211 11.31 3.03 -8.85
N ALA A 212 10.88 2.93 -7.59
CA ALA A 212 11.20 3.91 -6.53
C ALA A 212 12.68 4.27 -6.44
N LYS A 213 13.57 3.28 -6.57
CA LYS A 213 15.04 3.46 -6.48
C LYS A 213 15.62 4.38 -7.57
N GLU A 214 14.92 4.52 -8.69
CA GLU A 214 15.33 5.38 -9.80
C GLU A 214 14.74 6.81 -9.67
N VAL A 215 13.75 7.02 -8.79
CA VAL A 215 13.07 8.32 -8.66
C VAL A 215 13.92 9.27 -7.81
N PRO A 216 14.19 10.51 -8.28
CA PRO A 216 14.92 11.49 -7.50
C PRO A 216 14.23 11.76 -6.14
N PRO A 217 14.97 11.77 -5.01
CA PRO A 217 14.38 11.96 -3.67
C PRO A 217 13.51 13.22 -3.54
N LYS A 218 13.90 14.34 -4.16
CA LYS A 218 13.12 15.58 -4.16
C LYS A 218 11.75 15.43 -4.83
N LEU A 219 11.66 14.64 -5.89
CA LEU A 219 10.39 14.35 -6.56
C LEU A 219 9.50 13.45 -5.70
N ILE A 220 10.10 12.51 -4.94
CA ILE A 220 9.36 11.70 -3.97
C ILE A 220 8.75 12.58 -2.88
N VAL A 221 9.52 13.54 -2.34
CA VAL A 221 9.02 14.53 -1.37
C VAL A 221 7.82 15.28 -1.95
N GLU A 222 7.97 15.89 -3.13
CA GLU A 222 6.91 16.66 -3.78
C GLU A 222 5.64 15.81 -4.01
N LEU A 223 5.79 14.57 -4.48
CA LEU A 223 4.69 13.63 -4.68
C LEU A 223 3.94 13.32 -3.38
N LEU A 224 4.68 12.99 -2.31
CA LEU A 224 4.10 12.65 -1.02
C LEU A 224 3.40 13.86 -0.38
N GLU A 225 3.98 15.06 -0.45
CA GLU A 225 3.35 16.29 0.06
C GLU A 225 2.07 16.61 -0.69
N LYS A 226 2.11 16.63 -2.03
CA LYS A 226 0.92 16.95 -2.84
C LYS A 226 -0.20 15.94 -2.64
N ALA A 227 0.13 14.64 -2.60
CA ALA A 227 -0.87 13.60 -2.37
C ALA A 227 -1.53 13.69 -0.99
N ALA A 228 -0.84 14.22 0.02
CA ALA A 228 -1.37 14.35 1.37
C ALA A 228 -2.12 15.68 1.61
N LEU A 229 -1.68 16.77 0.97
CA LEU A 229 -2.15 18.13 1.26
C LEU A 229 -3.12 18.68 0.21
N GLU A 230 -3.12 18.14 -1.00
CA GLU A 230 -4.00 18.59 -2.08
C GLU A 230 -5.07 17.55 -2.40
N ARG A 231 -6.24 18.03 -2.86
CA ARG A 231 -7.31 17.15 -3.35
C ARG A 231 -6.87 16.45 -4.63
N SER A 232 -6.72 15.13 -4.57
CA SER A 232 -6.49 14.27 -5.74
C SER A 232 -7.76 14.11 -6.58
N SER A 233 -7.59 13.87 -7.88
CA SER A 233 -8.67 13.55 -8.83
C SER A 233 -8.96 12.06 -8.94
N ASP A 234 -8.04 11.22 -8.44
CA ASP A 234 -8.17 9.76 -8.42
C ASP A 234 -8.39 9.21 -7.01
N ASP A 235 -8.67 7.91 -6.93
CA ASP A 235 -9.07 7.23 -5.71
C ASP A 235 -7.86 6.66 -4.95
N PHE A 236 -7.80 6.93 -3.64
CA PHE A 236 -6.73 6.46 -2.77
C PHE A 236 -6.61 4.92 -2.73
N ARG A 237 -7.68 4.17 -3.05
CA ARG A 237 -7.68 2.69 -3.09
C ARG A 237 -6.62 2.09 -4.01
N ILE A 238 -6.11 2.86 -4.97
CA ILE A 238 -5.00 2.49 -5.86
C ILE A 238 -3.71 2.33 -5.05
N VAL A 239 -3.48 3.21 -4.07
CA VAL A 239 -2.27 3.19 -3.24
C VAL A 239 -2.39 2.13 -2.15
N LYS A 240 -1.37 1.28 -2.05
CA LYS A 240 -1.23 0.30 -0.97
C LYS A 240 -0.16 0.76 0.02
N PRO A 241 -0.23 0.35 1.30
CA PRO A 241 0.79 0.68 2.31
C PRO A 241 2.22 0.48 1.82
N TRP A 242 2.47 -0.65 1.15
CA TRP A 242 3.79 -0.98 0.64
C TRP A 242 4.33 0.03 -0.39
N HIS A 243 3.48 0.68 -1.21
CA HIS A 243 3.92 1.71 -2.16
C HIS A 243 4.57 2.89 -1.41
N ILE A 244 3.89 3.36 -0.36
CA ILE A 244 4.37 4.45 0.48
C ILE A 244 5.67 4.05 1.19
N GLU A 245 5.72 2.86 1.77
CA GLU A 245 6.94 2.36 2.42
C GLU A 245 8.15 2.29 1.49
N GLN A 246 7.97 1.87 0.23
CA GLN A 246 9.08 1.83 -0.74
C GLN A 246 9.62 3.23 -1.03
N LEU A 247 8.75 4.24 -1.15
CA LEU A 247 9.16 5.63 -1.34
C LEU A 247 9.92 6.16 -0.12
N PHE A 248 9.44 5.89 1.09
CA PHE A 248 10.15 6.27 2.32
C PHE A 248 11.49 5.56 2.50
N LYS A 249 11.64 4.31 2.02
CA LYS A 249 12.94 3.60 2.04
C LYS A 249 13.99 4.30 1.17
N VAL A 250 13.59 4.95 0.07
CA VAL A 250 14.49 5.77 -0.74
C VAL A 250 14.87 7.04 0.03
N LEU A 251 13.90 7.70 0.67
CA LEU A 251 14.17 8.88 1.50
C LEU A 251 15.12 8.58 2.67
N ASP A 252 15.00 7.41 3.30
CA ASP A 252 15.87 6.96 4.39
C ASP A 252 17.36 6.83 3.99
N GLN A 253 17.63 6.60 2.70
CA GLN A 253 18.96 6.40 2.14
C GLN A 253 19.52 7.68 1.49
N SER A 254 18.75 8.77 1.48
CA SER A 254 19.13 10.01 0.82
C SER A 254 19.84 10.95 1.79
N ASP A 255 21.06 11.35 1.45
CA ASP A 255 21.77 12.43 2.12
C ASP A 255 21.30 13.83 1.66
N GLU A 256 20.47 13.91 0.61
CA GLU A 256 19.96 15.16 0.07
C GLU A 256 18.77 15.73 0.86
N ILE A 257 17.98 14.88 1.51
CA ILE A 257 16.73 15.26 2.17
C ILE A 257 16.96 15.36 3.68
N LYS A 258 16.59 16.50 4.26
CA LYS A 258 16.77 16.72 5.69
C LYS A 258 15.86 15.80 6.50
N LYS A 259 16.36 15.30 7.63
CA LYS A 259 15.59 14.44 8.55
C LYS A 259 14.27 15.09 9.00
N ASP A 260 14.27 16.41 9.20
CA ASP A 260 13.05 17.15 9.57
C ASP A 260 12.00 17.17 8.46
N GLU A 261 12.41 17.18 7.19
CA GLU A 261 11.49 17.08 6.05
C GLU A 261 10.88 15.68 5.99
N ILE A 262 11.68 14.63 6.18
CA ILE A 262 11.20 13.25 6.28
C ILE A 262 10.23 13.11 7.46
N ALA A 263 10.53 13.69 8.62
CA ALA A 263 9.66 13.65 9.80
C ALA A 263 8.28 14.29 9.54
N LYS A 264 8.23 15.41 8.80
CA LYS A 264 6.96 16.02 8.38
C LYS A 264 6.15 15.10 7.48
N LEU A 265 6.80 14.44 6.52
CA LEU A 265 6.14 13.45 5.67
C LEU A 265 5.66 12.24 6.48
N GLU A 266 6.48 11.75 7.42
CA GLU A 266 6.08 10.65 8.29
C GLU A 266 4.81 10.97 9.07
N TRP A 267 4.65 12.22 9.51
CA TRP A 267 3.44 12.68 10.19
C TRP A 267 2.20 12.60 9.27
N LEU A 268 2.32 13.06 8.04
CA LEU A 268 1.23 13.00 7.04
C LEU A 268 0.81 11.55 6.73
N TYR A 269 1.78 10.64 6.67
CA TYR A 269 1.55 9.22 6.36
C TYR A 269 1.49 8.31 7.58
N LEU A 270 1.37 8.88 8.78
CA LEU A 270 1.47 8.13 10.02
C LEU A 270 0.38 7.06 10.16
N HIS A 271 -0.81 7.32 9.63
CA HIS A 271 -1.91 6.36 9.61
C HIS A 271 -1.54 5.03 8.91
N ILE A 272 -0.59 5.07 7.96
CA ILE A 272 -0.01 3.91 7.26
C ILE A 272 1.25 3.43 7.98
N LEU A 273 2.21 4.33 8.23
CA LEU A 273 3.54 3.97 8.70
C LEU A 273 3.54 3.43 10.14
N ALA A 274 2.61 3.88 10.99
CA ALA A 274 2.42 3.40 12.35
C ALA A 274 1.45 2.21 12.46
N SER A 275 1.09 1.58 11.34
CA SER A 275 0.31 0.33 11.38
C SER A 275 1.17 -0.83 11.91
N VAL A 276 0.51 -1.82 12.51
CA VAL A 276 1.19 -3.00 13.09
C VAL A 276 1.95 -3.82 12.03
N GLU A 277 1.43 -3.83 10.79
CA GLU A 277 1.99 -4.57 9.65
C GLU A 277 3.05 -3.77 8.86
N SER A 278 3.35 -2.54 9.30
CA SER A 278 4.25 -1.64 8.59
C SER A 278 5.67 -2.23 8.51
N GLY A 279 6.16 -2.42 7.28
CA GLY A 279 7.53 -2.86 7.01
C GLY A 279 8.57 -1.76 7.18
N ARG A 280 8.13 -0.50 7.40
CA ARG A 280 8.97 0.66 7.65
C ARG A 280 8.22 1.61 8.62
N PRO A 281 8.39 1.47 9.95
CA PRO A 281 7.79 2.38 10.92
C PRO A 281 8.35 3.82 10.79
N PRO A 282 7.70 4.84 11.36
CA PRO A 282 8.15 6.24 11.24
C PRO A 282 9.45 6.45 12.03
N LYS A 283 10.58 6.41 11.32
CA LYS A 283 11.92 6.40 11.92
C LYS A 283 12.29 7.77 12.49
N MET A 284 12.05 8.85 11.76
CA MET A 284 12.45 10.19 12.15
C MET A 284 11.60 10.70 13.32
N LEU A 285 10.29 10.45 13.30
CA LEU A 285 9.42 10.79 14.42
C LEU A 285 9.72 9.97 15.68
N HIS A 286 10.03 8.67 15.55
CA HIS A 286 10.48 7.87 16.70
C HIS A 286 11.81 8.38 17.27
N GLN A 287 12.78 8.72 16.40
CA GLN A 287 14.03 9.32 16.85
C GLN A 287 13.79 10.66 17.54
N ARG A 288 12.87 11.49 17.03
CA ARG A 288 12.52 12.76 17.64
C ARG A 288 11.91 12.55 19.03
N LEU A 289 10.96 11.63 19.19
CA LEU A 289 10.42 11.27 20.50
C LEU A 289 11.53 10.84 21.49
N SER A 290 12.49 10.04 21.03
CA SER A 290 13.58 9.55 21.88
C SER A 290 14.66 10.58 22.22
N ASN A 291 14.79 11.65 21.43
CA ASN A 291 15.83 12.66 21.60
C ASN A 291 15.31 13.98 22.20
N ASP A 292 14.02 14.28 22.04
CA ASP A 292 13.40 15.56 22.40
C ASP A 292 12.25 15.37 23.40
N PRO A 293 12.52 15.51 24.72
CA PRO A 293 11.50 15.45 25.77
C PRO A 293 10.36 16.46 25.61
N GLU A 294 10.62 17.62 24.99
CA GLU A 294 9.61 18.64 24.72
C GLU A 294 8.61 18.16 23.68
N PHE A 295 9.10 17.59 22.58
CA PHE A 295 8.23 16.97 21.58
C PHE A 295 7.42 15.81 22.18
N PHE A 296 8.02 14.97 23.01
CA PHE A 296 7.28 13.93 23.72
C PHE A 296 6.16 14.50 24.61
N ALA A 297 6.45 15.53 25.40
CA ALA A 297 5.43 16.18 26.25
C ALA A 297 4.31 16.82 25.42
N GLU A 298 4.63 17.39 24.27
CA GLU A 298 3.65 17.92 23.32
C GLU A 298 2.74 16.82 22.74
N VAL A 299 3.30 15.67 22.37
CA VAL A 299 2.51 14.53 21.88
C VAL A 299 1.62 13.97 23.00
N ILE A 300 2.11 13.89 24.25
CA ILE A 300 1.29 13.51 25.41
C ILE A 300 0.13 14.48 25.60
N LYS A 301 0.37 15.78 25.43
CA LYS A 301 -0.66 16.82 25.51
C LYS A 301 -1.78 16.62 24.49
N TRP A 302 -1.45 16.22 23.27
CA TRP A 302 -2.43 15.96 22.21
C TRP A 302 -3.27 14.70 22.44
N VAL A 303 -2.76 13.71 23.15
CA VAL A 303 -3.46 12.43 23.35
C VAL A 303 -4.30 12.41 24.62
N TYR A 304 -3.83 13.04 25.69
CA TYR A 304 -4.43 12.92 27.01
C TYR A 304 -4.99 14.26 27.49
N LYS A 305 -6.13 14.22 28.19
CA LYS A 305 -6.65 15.36 28.94
C LYS A 305 -5.82 15.61 30.21
N PRO A 306 -5.76 16.85 30.73
CA PRO A 306 -5.15 17.11 32.02
C PRO A 306 -5.91 16.36 33.13
N LYS A 307 -5.22 16.03 34.22
CA LYS A 307 -5.83 15.33 35.36
C LYS A 307 -6.91 16.17 36.04
N ASN A 308 -6.66 17.46 36.20
CA ASN A 308 -7.64 18.40 36.73
C ASN A 308 -8.34 19.11 35.57
N GLU A 309 -9.67 19.01 35.52
CA GLU A 309 -10.50 19.66 34.49
C GLU A 309 -10.32 21.19 34.49
N ASN A 310 -10.00 21.79 35.64
CA ASN A 310 -9.70 23.22 35.76
C ASN A 310 -8.41 23.66 35.07
N ASN A 311 -7.55 22.71 34.70
CA ASN A 311 -6.32 22.96 33.93
C ASN A 311 -6.54 22.71 32.43
N GLU A 312 -7.79 22.59 31.97
CA GLU A 312 -8.11 22.65 30.55
C GLU A 312 -7.67 24.02 30.02
N GLU A 313 -6.69 23.99 29.11
CA GLU A 313 -6.26 25.19 28.41
C GLU A 313 -7.39 25.70 27.52
N ALA A 314 -7.37 27.00 27.20
CA ALA A 314 -8.29 27.58 26.24
C ALA A 314 -8.31 26.73 24.97
N GLU A 315 -9.50 26.42 24.46
CA GLU A 315 -9.64 25.63 23.24
C GLU A 315 -8.80 26.26 22.13
N GLU A 316 -7.87 25.48 21.56
CA GLU A 316 -7.17 25.91 20.35
C GLU A 316 -8.22 26.27 19.28
N ASP A 317 -8.01 27.41 18.60
CA ASP A 317 -8.84 27.87 17.47
C ASP A 317 -8.61 26.98 16.25
N MET A 318 -9.09 25.74 16.35
CA MET A 318 -8.96 24.68 15.38
C MET A 318 -10.27 23.91 15.31
N PRO A 319 -10.78 23.58 14.10
CA PRO A 319 -11.99 22.77 13.96
C PRO A 319 -11.84 21.42 14.66
N GLN A 320 -12.94 20.95 15.26
CA GLN A 320 -12.97 19.72 16.06
C GLN A 320 -12.45 18.48 15.30
N GLU A 321 -12.79 18.36 14.02
CA GLU A 321 -12.32 17.24 13.17
C GLU A 321 -10.79 17.18 13.08
N PHE A 322 -10.12 18.33 12.98
CA PHE A 322 -8.65 18.38 12.95
C PHE A 322 -8.04 18.03 14.31
N LYS A 323 -8.69 18.42 15.42
CA LYS A 323 -8.27 18.04 16.79
C LYS A 323 -8.35 16.52 16.97
N GLU A 324 -9.45 15.90 16.54
CA GLU A 324 -9.65 14.46 16.59
C GLU A 324 -8.64 13.70 15.72
N GLN A 325 -8.40 14.19 14.49
CA GLN A 325 -7.39 13.62 13.61
C GLN A 325 -5.98 13.71 14.23
N ARG A 326 -5.60 14.88 14.78
CA ARG A 326 -4.31 15.06 15.46
C ARG A 326 -4.16 14.11 16.64
N THR A 327 -5.20 13.99 17.47
CA THR A 327 -5.24 13.08 18.62
C THR A 327 -5.02 11.64 18.20
N TYR A 328 -5.75 11.19 17.16
CA TYR A 328 -5.63 9.83 16.63
C TYR A 328 -4.22 9.53 16.09
N LEU A 329 -3.64 10.47 15.33
CA LEU A 329 -2.28 10.33 14.81
C LEU A 329 -1.25 10.33 15.94
N ALA A 330 -1.35 11.26 16.90
CA ALA A 330 -0.47 11.31 18.07
C ALA A 330 -0.52 10.00 18.89
N TRP A 331 -1.73 9.44 19.09
CA TRP A 331 -1.90 8.14 19.75
C TRP A 331 -1.22 7.01 18.97
N LYS A 332 -1.41 6.96 17.63
CA LYS A 332 -0.72 6.00 16.77
C LYS A 332 0.80 6.11 16.85
N LEU A 333 1.34 7.33 16.89
CA LEU A 333 2.77 7.57 17.02
C LEU A 333 3.31 6.96 18.33
N LEU A 334 2.66 7.28 19.46
CA LEU A 334 3.06 6.75 20.77
C LEU A 334 2.97 5.23 20.82
N HIS A 335 1.90 4.65 20.27
CA HIS A 335 1.68 3.21 20.30
C HIS A 335 2.67 2.43 19.41
N ALA A 336 3.12 3.02 18.30
CA ALA A 336 4.14 2.42 17.43
C ALA A 336 5.58 2.67 17.91
N TRP A 337 5.78 3.57 18.88
CA TRP A 337 7.10 3.98 19.34
C TRP A 337 7.77 2.91 20.22
N LYS A 338 8.96 2.48 19.79
CA LYS A 338 9.72 1.37 20.41
C LYS A 338 11.18 1.74 20.68
N THR A 339 11.57 2.99 20.43
CA THR A 339 12.96 3.44 20.51
C THR A 339 13.21 4.04 21.88
N ILE A 340 14.09 3.45 22.67
CA ILE A 340 14.34 3.90 24.04
C ILE A 340 15.12 5.23 24.02
N PRO A 341 14.67 6.25 24.76
CA PRO A 341 15.45 7.48 24.91
C PRO A 341 16.88 7.21 25.38
N GLY A 342 17.86 7.79 24.70
CA GLY A 342 19.27 7.57 25.00
C GLY A 342 19.87 6.26 24.48
N SER A 343 19.14 5.48 23.67
CA SER A 343 19.70 4.32 22.97
C SER A 343 20.43 4.70 21.68
N ASP A 344 21.45 3.93 21.29
CA ASP A 344 22.09 4.03 19.98
C ASP A 344 21.33 3.22 18.90
N SER A 345 21.89 3.14 17.68
CA SER A 345 21.31 2.37 16.56
C SER A 345 21.29 0.86 16.81
N ASN A 346 22.09 0.36 17.76
CA ASN A 346 22.17 -1.05 18.13
C ASN A 346 21.30 -1.37 19.36
N GLY A 347 20.56 -0.39 19.89
CA GLY A 347 19.73 -0.56 21.07
C GLY A 347 20.49 -0.47 22.40
N ARG A 348 21.79 -0.15 22.41
CA ARG A 348 22.55 0.03 23.66
C ARG A 348 22.13 1.33 24.33
N ILE A 349 21.77 1.25 25.61
CA ILE A 349 21.20 2.38 26.35
C ILE A 349 22.31 3.12 27.10
N ASN A 350 22.41 4.43 26.91
CA ASN A 350 23.20 5.27 27.81
C ASN A 350 22.35 5.69 29.01
N TYR A 351 22.64 5.12 30.19
CA TYR A 351 21.90 5.41 31.43
C TYR A 351 21.76 6.91 31.73
N GLN A 352 22.83 7.70 31.59
CA GLN A 352 22.80 9.12 31.93
C GLN A 352 21.89 9.91 30.98
N LYS A 353 21.94 9.61 29.68
CA LYS A 353 21.04 10.20 28.69
C LYS A 353 19.59 9.82 28.98
N LEU A 354 19.31 8.54 29.18
CA LEU A 354 17.97 8.04 29.53
C LEU A 354 17.44 8.72 30.79
N LYS A 355 18.24 8.75 31.87
CA LYS A 355 17.88 9.39 33.15
C LYS A 355 17.56 10.88 32.95
N SER A 356 18.40 11.62 32.22
CA SER A 356 18.17 13.05 31.97
C SER A 356 16.89 13.28 31.16
N TRP A 357 16.64 12.43 30.16
CA TRP A 357 15.47 12.51 29.29
C TRP A 357 14.21 12.26 30.10
N VAL A 358 14.17 11.20 30.91
CA VAL A 358 13.01 10.84 31.75
C VAL A 358 12.71 11.94 32.77
N LYS A 359 13.72 12.46 33.48
CA LYS A 359 13.52 13.56 34.43
C LYS A 359 12.94 14.80 33.76
N LYS A 360 13.43 15.16 32.57
CA LYS A 360 12.96 16.32 31.81
C LYS A 360 11.53 16.11 31.31
N ALA A 361 11.23 14.95 30.73
CA ALA A 361 9.89 14.58 30.26
C ALA A 361 8.86 14.63 31.39
N LYS A 362 9.17 14.05 32.55
CA LYS A 362 8.31 14.09 33.75
C LYS A 362 8.06 15.53 34.20
N LYS A 363 9.11 16.35 34.33
CA LYS A 363 8.98 17.77 34.71
C LYS A 363 8.12 18.57 33.73
N LEU A 364 8.23 18.30 32.43
CA LEU A 364 7.42 18.96 31.41
C LEU A 364 5.95 18.51 31.50
N CYS A 365 5.71 17.21 31.65
CA CYS A 365 4.37 16.64 31.74
C CYS A 365 3.65 17.01 33.04
N GLU A 366 4.37 17.20 34.14
CA GLU A 366 3.84 17.73 35.39
C GLU A 366 3.34 19.16 35.23
N LYS A 367 4.09 20.02 34.53
CA LYS A 367 3.66 21.40 34.25
C LYS A 367 2.37 21.50 33.42
N ILE A 368 2.09 20.49 32.59
CA ILE A 368 0.87 20.40 31.78
C ILE A 368 -0.15 19.41 32.38
N ASP A 369 -0.02 19.05 33.67
CA ASP A 369 -0.94 18.22 34.44
C ASP A 369 -1.25 16.83 33.83
N ARG A 370 -0.22 16.19 33.26
CA ARG A 370 -0.30 14.88 32.57
C ARG A 370 0.78 13.90 33.01
N LEU A 371 1.25 14.02 34.25
CA LEU A 371 2.36 13.22 34.78
C LEU A 371 2.07 11.71 34.77
N GLU A 372 0.85 11.29 35.14
CA GLU A 372 0.45 9.87 35.17
C GLU A 372 0.45 9.22 33.78
N SER A 373 -0.11 9.92 32.78
CA SER A 373 -0.10 9.48 31.38
C SER A 373 1.32 9.43 30.82
N CYS A 374 2.14 10.43 31.15
CA CYS A 374 3.57 10.46 30.81
C CYS A 374 4.29 9.24 31.36
N ASP A 375 4.16 8.97 32.66
CA ASP A 375 4.80 7.83 33.32
C ASP A 375 4.38 6.50 32.71
N THR A 376 3.10 6.34 32.40
CA THR A 376 2.58 5.14 31.71
C THR A 376 3.26 4.95 30.35
N GLN A 377 3.41 6.00 29.54
CA GLN A 377 4.06 5.91 28.23
C GLN A 377 5.57 5.67 28.32
N ILE A 378 6.23 6.26 29.32
CA ILE A 378 7.65 5.98 29.62
C ILE A 378 7.82 4.51 30.00
N GLY A 379 6.95 3.98 30.86
CA GLY A 379 6.96 2.56 31.20
C GLY A 379 6.82 1.66 29.96
N GLN A 380 5.86 1.97 29.08
CA GLN A 380 5.63 1.19 27.87
C GLN A 380 6.85 1.13 26.95
N VAL A 381 7.52 2.26 26.68
CA VAL A 381 8.70 2.28 25.80
C VAL A 381 9.89 1.53 26.41
N LEU A 382 10.06 1.56 27.73
CA LEU A 382 11.14 0.82 28.42
C LEU A 382 11.02 -0.71 28.27
N ALA A 383 9.79 -1.23 28.13
CA ALA A 383 9.55 -2.65 27.89
C ALA A 383 10.05 -3.15 26.53
N TYR A 384 10.32 -2.24 25.58
CA TYR A 384 10.89 -2.56 24.27
C TYR A 384 12.43 -2.66 24.28
N SER A 385 13.07 -2.58 25.46
CA SER A 385 14.50 -2.81 25.60
C SER A 385 14.92 -4.18 25.08
N THR A 386 16.12 -4.22 24.52
CA THR A 386 16.80 -5.47 24.18
C THR A 386 17.51 -6.00 25.41
N PRO A 387 17.69 -7.33 25.52
CA PRO A 387 18.59 -7.90 26.53
C PRO A 387 20.01 -7.32 26.41
N ASP A 388 20.76 -7.35 27.51
CA ASP A 388 22.19 -7.03 27.50
C ASP A 388 23.03 -8.15 26.83
N GLU A 389 24.35 -7.96 26.78
CA GLU A 389 25.28 -8.93 26.17
C GLU A 389 25.24 -10.32 26.87
N ASP A 390 24.85 -10.36 28.14
CA ASP A 390 24.71 -11.58 28.96
C ASP A 390 23.29 -12.19 28.86
N GLY A 391 22.42 -11.61 28.02
CA GLY A 391 21.04 -12.07 27.83
C GLY A 391 20.10 -11.75 28.98
N ASN A 392 20.49 -10.87 29.91
CA ASN A 392 19.61 -10.40 30.97
C ASN A 392 18.64 -9.35 30.43
N TRP A 393 17.39 -9.47 30.85
CA TRP A 393 16.34 -8.52 30.51
C TRP A 393 15.44 -8.27 31.72
N PRO A 394 15.07 -7.01 32.00
CA PRO A 394 15.53 -5.78 31.34
C PRO A 394 17.02 -5.51 31.58
N PRO A 395 17.71 -4.75 30.72
CA PRO A 395 19.11 -4.39 30.94
C PRO A 395 19.25 -3.49 32.16
N GLU A 396 20.46 -3.41 32.73
CA GLU A 396 20.75 -2.69 33.97
C GLU A 396 20.26 -1.24 33.94
N GLU A 397 20.42 -0.55 32.80
CA GLU A 397 20.03 0.85 32.67
C GLU A 397 18.53 1.08 32.84
N VAL A 398 17.70 0.13 32.37
CA VAL A 398 16.25 0.17 32.55
C VAL A 398 15.89 -0.14 34.00
N CYS A 399 16.52 -1.16 34.59
CA CYS A 399 16.31 -1.52 36.00
C CYS A 399 16.64 -0.33 36.92
N ARG A 400 17.75 0.36 36.65
CA ARG A 400 18.17 1.57 37.37
C ARG A 400 17.23 2.76 37.21
N ILE A 401 16.37 2.79 36.20
CA ILE A 401 15.32 3.82 36.07
C ILE A 401 14.10 3.43 36.90
N ILE A 402 13.66 2.18 36.80
CA ILE A 402 12.49 1.64 37.53
C ILE A 402 12.73 1.69 39.05
N ASP A 403 13.93 1.31 39.50
CA ASP A 403 14.30 1.28 40.91
C ASP A 403 14.77 2.66 41.44
N ASN A 404 14.85 3.69 40.59
CA ASN A 404 15.28 5.02 41.02
C ASN A 404 14.22 5.72 41.89
N ASP A 405 14.58 6.08 43.13
CA ASP A 405 13.67 6.74 44.08
C ASP A 405 13.07 8.07 43.59
N GLU A 406 13.76 8.81 42.72
CA GLU A 406 13.30 10.09 42.18
C GLU A 406 12.39 9.95 40.96
N ILE A 407 12.39 8.79 40.29
CA ILE A 407 11.69 8.58 39.01
C ILE A 407 10.51 7.63 39.16
N ARG A 408 10.62 6.64 40.04
CA ARG A 408 9.63 5.57 40.22
C ARG A 408 8.22 6.12 40.45
N SER A 409 7.24 5.45 39.87
CA SER A 409 5.81 5.68 40.10
C SER A 409 5.04 4.41 39.74
N LYS A 410 3.83 4.26 40.31
CA LYS A 410 2.98 3.10 40.04
C LYS A 410 2.55 3.07 38.56
N GLU A 411 2.36 4.23 37.97
CA GLU A 411 1.97 4.44 36.58
C GLU A 411 3.09 4.01 35.64
N LEU A 412 4.35 4.31 35.97
CA LEU A 412 5.52 3.82 35.21
C LEU A 412 5.62 2.29 35.29
N GLU A 413 5.45 1.71 36.47
CA GLU A 413 5.47 0.25 36.66
C GLU A 413 4.34 -0.44 35.86
N ASN A 414 3.12 0.10 35.90
CA ASN A 414 1.99 -0.43 35.16
C ASN A 414 2.16 -0.24 33.65
N GLY A 415 2.72 0.89 33.21
CA GLY A 415 3.10 1.14 31.83
C GLY A 415 4.11 0.11 31.32
N PHE A 416 5.11 -0.22 32.13
CA PHE A 416 6.08 -1.26 31.82
C PHE A 416 5.42 -2.63 31.63
N ILE A 417 4.55 -3.02 32.57
CA ILE A 417 3.77 -4.27 32.46
C ILE A 417 2.92 -4.28 31.18
N ALA A 418 2.21 -3.19 30.88
CA ALA A 418 1.40 -3.07 29.68
C ALA A 418 2.25 -3.18 28.40
N GLY A 419 3.42 -2.55 28.37
CA GLY A 419 4.38 -2.67 27.26
C GLY A 419 4.85 -4.11 27.03
N VAL A 420 5.09 -4.87 28.11
CA VAL A 420 5.44 -6.29 28.02
C VAL A 420 4.32 -7.11 27.41
N PHE A 421 3.08 -6.89 27.83
CA PHE A 421 1.93 -7.58 27.25
C PHE A 421 1.71 -7.21 25.77
N ASN A 422 1.85 -5.94 25.42
CA ASN A 422 1.72 -5.47 24.04
C ASN A 422 2.80 -6.08 23.12
N LYS A 423 4.01 -6.31 23.64
CA LYS A 423 5.10 -6.98 22.91
C LYS A 423 4.77 -8.42 22.50
N ARG A 424 3.84 -9.09 23.20
CA ARG A 424 3.41 -10.46 22.87
C ARG A 424 2.71 -10.54 21.52
N GLY A 425 2.00 -9.48 21.10
CA GLY A 425 1.26 -9.45 19.85
C GLY A 425 0.11 -10.47 19.78
N VAL A 426 -0.33 -10.78 18.56
CA VAL A 426 -1.37 -11.79 18.30
C VAL A 426 -0.78 -13.19 18.46
N VAL A 427 -1.44 -14.02 19.27
CA VAL A 427 -1.05 -15.41 19.51
C VAL A 427 -2.10 -16.35 18.96
N THR A 428 -1.68 -17.33 18.19
CA THR A 428 -2.50 -18.46 17.75
C THR A 428 -2.10 -19.71 18.52
N LYS A 429 -3.08 -20.58 18.79
CA LYS A 429 -2.89 -21.84 19.53
C LYS A 429 -3.68 -22.96 18.86
N SER A 430 -3.22 -24.19 19.04
CA SER A 430 -4.00 -25.36 18.65
C SER A 430 -5.21 -25.55 19.59
N PRO A 431 -6.34 -26.13 19.12
CA PRO A 431 -7.58 -26.23 19.90
C PRO A 431 -7.44 -26.87 21.29
N PHE A 432 -6.47 -27.78 21.48
CA PHE A 432 -6.26 -28.54 22.71
C PHE A 432 -4.92 -28.25 23.42
N GLU A 433 -4.18 -27.23 22.97
CA GLU A 433 -2.84 -26.91 23.49
C GLU A 433 -2.84 -26.45 24.95
N GLY A 434 -3.94 -25.81 25.39
CA GLY A 434 -4.05 -25.27 26.75
C GLY A 434 -3.04 -24.15 27.03
N GLY A 435 -2.54 -24.10 28.26
CA GLY A 435 -1.70 -23.01 28.77
C GLY A 435 -0.18 -23.17 28.59
N GLU A 436 0.31 -24.02 27.68
CA GLU A 436 1.74 -24.32 27.57
C GLU A 436 2.60 -23.07 27.28
N GLN A 437 2.19 -22.25 26.31
CA GLN A 437 2.91 -21.01 25.97
C GLN A 437 2.96 -20.03 27.15
N GLU A 438 1.87 -19.88 27.88
CA GLU A 438 1.81 -19.02 29.07
C GLU A 438 2.74 -19.52 30.17
N ARG A 439 2.81 -20.83 30.42
CA ARG A 439 3.72 -21.38 31.44
C ARG A 439 5.19 -21.17 31.06
N ALA A 440 5.53 -21.28 29.77
CA ALA A 440 6.87 -20.96 29.28
C ALA A 440 7.24 -19.49 29.52
N LEU A 441 6.31 -18.56 29.26
CA LEU A 441 6.48 -17.14 29.56
C LEU A 441 6.61 -16.88 31.06
N ALA A 442 5.75 -17.48 31.88
CA ALA A 442 5.81 -17.37 33.33
C ALA A 442 7.18 -17.78 33.88
N LYS A 443 7.68 -18.96 33.44
CA LYS A 443 9.01 -19.45 33.82
C LYS A 443 10.10 -18.46 33.43
N LYS A 444 10.07 -17.95 32.19
CA LYS A 444 11.03 -16.94 31.71
C LYS A 444 11.04 -15.68 32.59
N TYR A 445 9.88 -15.12 32.92
CA TYR A 445 9.81 -13.92 33.76
C TYR A 445 10.19 -14.19 35.23
N ARG A 446 9.95 -15.39 35.76
CA ARG A 446 10.47 -15.82 37.06
C ARG A 446 12.00 -15.86 37.08
N GLU A 447 12.62 -16.41 36.04
CA GLU A 447 14.08 -16.46 35.91
C GLU A 447 14.70 -15.06 35.89
N TYR A 448 14.14 -14.13 35.11
CA TYR A 448 14.57 -12.74 35.14
C TYR A 448 14.36 -12.08 36.50
N SER A 449 13.20 -12.29 37.13
CA SER A 449 12.91 -11.78 38.47
C SER A 449 13.95 -12.24 39.50
N ASN A 450 14.31 -13.52 39.50
CA ASN A 450 15.28 -14.11 40.44
C ASN A 450 16.69 -13.53 40.27
N LYS A 451 17.14 -13.34 39.02
CA LYS A 451 18.45 -12.74 38.73
C LYS A 451 18.59 -11.32 39.27
N LEU A 452 17.50 -10.55 39.24
CA LEU A 452 17.49 -9.12 39.59
C LEU A 452 17.12 -8.86 41.05
N ALA A 453 16.68 -9.86 41.82
CA ALA A 453 16.08 -9.69 43.14
C ALA A 453 16.93 -8.93 44.16
N ILE A 454 18.26 -9.10 44.13
CA ILE A 454 19.18 -8.47 45.09
C ILE A 454 19.49 -7.03 44.70
N GLN A 455 19.74 -6.76 43.42
CA GLN A 455 20.23 -5.46 42.94
C GLN A 455 19.08 -4.51 42.58
N PHE A 456 17.96 -5.03 42.08
CA PHE A 456 16.81 -4.27 41.57
C PHE A 456 15.49 -4.87 42.10
N PRO A 457 15.21 -4.73 43.40
CA PRO A 457 14.07 -5.37 44.05
C PRO A 457 12.71 -4.96 43.46
N ARG A 458 12.56 -3.72 42.97
CA ARG A 458 11.29 -3.27 42.35
C ARG A 458 11.10 -3.88 40.99
N THR A 459 12.13 -3.82 40.14
CA THR A 459 12.09 -4.48 38.84
C THR A 459 11.80 -5.97 38.99
N SER A 460 12.44 -6.63 39.95
CA SER A 460 12.19 -8.04 40.28
C SER A 460 10.72 -8.30 40.67
N ALA A 461 10.13 -7.43 41.50
CA ALA A 461 8.72 -7.55 41.89
C ALA A 461 7.75 -7.36 40.71
N ILE A 462 8.05 -6.45 39.77
CA ILE A 462 7.27 -6.27 38.54
C ILE A 462 7.32 -7.53 37.67
N LEU A 463 8.50 -8.10 37.47
CA LEU A 463 8.67 -9.31 36.68
C LEU A 463 7.95 -10.51 37.32
N LYS A 464 7.95 -10.59 38.66
CA LYS A 464 7.16 -11.59 39.39
C LYS A 464 5.66 -11.44 39.14
N ARG A 465 5.12 -10.22 39.16
CA ARG A 465 3.71 -9.95 38.82
C ARG A 465 3.37 -10.37 37.38
N ILE A 466 4.28 -10.13 36.43
CA ILE A 466 4.11 -10.56 35.03
C ILE A 466 4.10 -12.09 34.95
N ALA A 467 4.98 -12.78 35.67
CA ALA A 467 4.97 -14.24 35.72
C ALA A 467 3.66 -14.79 36.29
N GLU A 468 3.19 -14.27 37.42
CA GLU A 468 1.92 -14.66 38.06
C GLU A 468 0.71 -14.42 37.14
N PHE A 469 0.73 -13.34 36.35
CA PHE A 469 -0.30 -13.10 35.33
C PHE A 469 -0.33 -14.23 34.30
N TYR A 470 0.82 -14.61 33.73
CA TYR A 470 0.89 -15.71 32.77
C TYR A 470 0.56 -17.07 33.39
N GLU A 471 0.95 -17.35 34.65
CA GLU A 471 0.54 -18.56 35.37
C GLU A 471 -0.99 -18.69 35.43
N ASN A 472 -1.68 -17.58 35.76
CA ASN A 472 -3.13 -17.53 35.82
C ASN A 472 -3.79 -17.67 34.43
N GLU A 473 -3.25 -17.01 33.40
CA GLU A 473 -3.74 -17.13 32.02
C GLU A 473 -3.58 -18.57 31.50
N GLY A 474 -2.45 -19.22 31.78
CA GLY A 474 -2.22 -20.62 31.41
C GLY A 474 -3.28 -21.55 32.02
N GLY A 475 -3.61 -21.34 33.31
CA GLY A 475 -4.67 -22.11 33.97
C GLY A 475 -6.07 -21.86 33.40
N ARG A 476 -6.37 -20.67 32.87
CA ARG A 476 -7.63 -20.39 32.16
C ARG A 476 -7.69 -21.11 30.83
N GLU A 477 -6.59 -21.10 30.09
CA GLU A 477 -6.47 -21.72 28.78
C GLU A 477 -6.55 -23.26 28.87
N ASP A 478 -6.02 -23.88 29.93
CA ASP A 478 -6.23 -25.31 30.19
C ASP A 478 -7.71 -25.66 30.38
N LYS A 479 -8.44 -24.84 31.15
CA LYS A 479 -9.88 -25.07 31.37
C LYS A 479 -10.66 -24.94 30.07
N LYS A 480 -10.27 -23.99 29.22
CA LYS A 480 -10.86 -23.79 27.89
C LYS A 480 -10.57 -24.97 26.96
N ALA A 481 -9.33 -25.44 26.90
CA ALA A 481 -8.94 -26.60 26.11
C ALA A 481 -9.70 -27.87 26.56
N LYS A 482 -9.78 -28.13 27.86
CA LYS A 482 -10.56 -29.25 28.42
C LYS A 482 -12.05 -29.16 28.09
N ARG A 483 -12.63 -27.95 28.11
CA ARG A 483 -14.02 -27.76 27.74
C ARG A 483 -14.26 -28.10 26.27
N LEU A 484 -13.37 -27.65 25.39
CA LEU A 484 -13.43 -27.99 23.96
C LEU A 484 -13.28 -29.49 23.74
N ASP A 485 -12.37 -30.16 24.44
CA ASP A 485 -12.19 -31.62 24.36
C ASP A 485 -13.44 -32.41 24.79
N ILE A 486 -14.27 -31.86 25.68
CA ILE A 486 -15.55 -32.48 26.10
C ILE A 486 -16.69 -32.18 25.10
N GLU A 487 -16.62 -31.04 24.40
CA GLU A 487 -17.66 -30.59 23.46
C GLU A 487 -17.52 -31.21 22.04
N TRP A 488 -16.37 -31.82 21.74
CA TRP A 488 -16.08 -32.54 20.49
C TRP A 488 -16.13 -34.05 20.70
#